data_AF-A0A6F9A9Z7-F1
#
_entry.id   AF-A0A6F9A9Z7-F1
#
_cell.length_a   1.000
_cell.length_b   1.000
_cell.length_c   1.000
_cell.angle_alpha   90.00
_cell.angle_beta   90.00
_cell.angle_gamma   90.00
#
_symmetry.space_group_name_H-M   'P 1'
#
loop_
_entity.id
_entity.type
_entity.pdbx_description
1 polymer ?
#
loop_
_entity_poly.entity_id
_entity_poly.type
_entity_poly.pdbx_seq_one_letter_code
_entity_poly.pdbx_strand_id
1 'polypeptide(L)'
;MRVRCSRKLGLLAKTFFLLWVLWLGYLLLARSFSSTGTDGGEDGGGRSLLVRHLSPVEEQGSEQLARPVYVKAPADANAPGEWGKATRLNLSPEEKKQEEDSVERYAINIFYRCRAKKFDYRHLPTTSVIIAFYNEAWSTLLRTIHSVLESTPAVLLKEIILIDDFSDRVYLQSQLEQYISNWERVRLIRTNKREGLVRARLIGATYATGDVLTFLDCHCECVPGWIEPLLERIGENETTIVCPVIDTIDWNTFEFYMQTDEPMIGGFDWRLTFQWHSLPEVDRKKRKSPTMAGGLFAVSKAYFEYLGTYDMGMEVWGGENLELSFRV
;
A
#
# COMPACT_ATOMS: atom_id res chain seq x y z
N MET A 1 15.45 49.77 64.76
CA MET A 1 15.62 49.13 63.43
C MET A 1 14.76 47.88 63.36
N ARG A 2 13.61 47.90 62.67
CA ARG A 2 12.77 46.69 62.46
C ARG A 2 13.12 46.06 61.11
N VAL A 3 13.59 44.82 61.16
CA VAL A 3 14.12 44.05 60.02
C VAL A 3 12.97 43.52 59.16
N ARG A 4 13.04 43.81 57.87
CA ARG A 4 12.08 43.43 56.83
C ARG A 4 12.54 42.13 56.17
N CYS A 5 12.22 40.97 56.75
CA CYS A 5 12.54 39.67 56.17
C CYS A 5 11.34 38.72 56.25
N SER A 6 10.45 38.68 55.25
CA SER A 6 9.32 37.72 55.25
C SER A 6 8.65 37.42 53.90
N ARG A 7 9.20 37.80 52.75
CA ARG A 7 8.58 37.45 51.44
C ARG A 7 9.42 36.59 50.51
N LYS A 8 10.76 36.68 50.57
CA LYS A 8 11.64 35.89 49.69
C LYS A 8 11.76 34.41 50.11
N LEU A 9 11.69 34.11 51.41
CA LEU A 9 11.80 32.74 51.93
C LEU A 9 10.59 31.87 51.53
N GLY A 10 9.38 32.44 51.56
CA GLY A 10 8.16 31.73 51.17
C GLY A 10 8.07 31.43 49.67
N LEU A 11 8.70 32.24 48.82
CA LEU A 11 8.75 32.00 47.39
C LEU A 11 9.74 30.86 47.07
N LEU A 12 10.91 30.85 47.72
CA LEU A 12 11.90 29.78 47.60
C LEU A 12 11.35 28.43 48.08
N ALA A 13 10.62 28.40 49.19
CA ALA A 13 10.01 27.16 49.68
C ALA A 13 8.98 26.58 48.68
N LYS A 14 8.19 27.44 48.02
CA LYS A 14 7.21 27.03 47.01
C LYS A 14 7.88 26.52 45.73
N THR A 15 8.97 27.13 45.29
CA THR A 15 9.71 26.66 44.10
C THR A 15 10.38 25.31 44.36
N PHE A 16 10.95 25.11 45.56
CA PHE A 16 11.54 23.82 45.94
C PHE A 16 10.48 22.71 46.04
N PHE A 17 9.30 23.01 46.58
CA PHE A 17 8.20 22.05 46.63
C PHE A 17 7.74 21.64 45.23
N LEU A 18 7.62 22.60 44.30
CA LEU A 18 7.15 22.34 42.93
C LEU A 18 8.17 21.51 42.13
N LEU A 19 9.48 21.82 42.30
CA LEU A 19 10.57 21.02 41.71
C LEU A 19 10.60 19.59 42.27
N TRP A 20 10.34 19.42 43.57
CA TRP A 20 10.28 18.11 44.20
C TRP A 20 9.11 17.27 43.68
N VAL A 21 7.93 17.86 43.51
CA VAL A 21 6.75 17.18 42.93
C VAL A 21 7.00 16.77 41.48
N LEU A 22 7.62 17.64 40.66
CA LEU A 22 7.98 17.32 39.27
C LEU A 22 9.01 16.18 39.20
N TRP A 23 10.00 16.16 40.10
CA TRP A 23 10.99 15.10 40.17
C TRP A 23 10.39 13.76 40.62
N LEU A 24 9.45 13.79 41.58
CA LEU A 24 8.71 12.60 41.99
C LEU A 24 7.83 12.04 40.86
N GLY A 25 7.19 12.92 40.09
CA GLY A 25 6.42 12.55 38.90
C GLY A 25 7.29 11.92 37.81
N TYR A 26 8.49 12.47 37.58
CA TYR A 26 9.47 11.90 36.65
C TYR A 26 9.93 10.49 37.10
N LEU A 27 10.22 10.29 38.39
CA LEU A 27 10.62 8.98 38.90
C LEU A 27 9.53 7.91 38.79
N LEU A 28 8.26 8.31 38.98
CA LEU A 28 7.13 7.41 38.79
C LEU A 28 6.95 7.03 37.31
N LEU A 29 7.08 7.99 36.39
CA LEU A 29 7.05 7.72 34.95
C LEU A 29 8.23 6.86 34.49
N ALA A 30 9.45 7.13 34.99
CA ALA A 30 10.64 6.37 34.66
C ALA A 30 10.53 4.91 35.16
N ARG A 31 9.98 4.67 36.36
CA ARG A 31 9.75 3.31 36.87
C ARG A 31 8.69 2.54 36.09
N SER A 32 7.65 3.22 35.60
CA SER A 32 6.65 2.59 34.72
C SER A 32 7.26 2.13 33.39
N PHE A 33 8.23 2.89 32.85
CA PHE A 33 8.98 2.50 31.64
C PHE A 33 10.07 1.44 31.90
N SER A 34 10.54 1.30 33.14
CA SER A 34 11.64 0.37 33.50
C SER A 34 11.17 -1.05 33.85
N SER A 35 9.86 -1.32 33.85
CA SER A 35 9.30 -2.61 34.30
C SER A 35 9.10 -3.67 33.21
N THR A 36 9.57 -3.42 31.99
CA THR A 36 9.57 -4.41 30.91
C THR A 36 10.92 -4.43 30.22
N GLY A 37 11.78 -5.37 30.62
CA GLY A 37 12.96 -5.76 29.85
C GLY A 37 14.22 -5.92 30.67
N THR A 38 14.50 -7.15 31.10
CA THR A 38 15.87 -7.67 31.21
C THR A 38 15.79 -9.19 31.31
N ASP A 39 16.09 -9.86 30.20
CA ASP A 39 17.05 -10.95 30.27
C ASP A 39 17.93 -10.90 29.01
N GLY A 40 19.23 -10.95 29.21
CA GLY A 40 20.25 -10.68 28.22
C GLY A 40 20.81 -11.94 27.57
N GLY A 41 21.22 -11.80 26.32
CA GLY A 41 22.03 -12.78 25.59
C GLY A 41 22.49 -12.17 24.26
N GLU A 42 23.74 -11.74 24.21
CA GLU A 42 24.45 -11.37 22.98
C GLU A 42 24.72 -12.62 22.14
N ASP A 43 24.30 -12.65 20.87
CA ASP A 43 25.15 -13.00 19.73
C ASP A 43 24.43 -12.84 18.38
N GLY A 44 25.15 -12.34 17.37
CA GLY A 44 24.90 -12.61 15.94
C GLY A 44 23.82 -11.81 15.21
N GLY A 45 24.26 -10.97 14.26
CA GLY A 45 23.40 -10.16 13.39
C GLY A 45 22.43 -10.98 12.51
N GLY A 46 21.18 -10.52 12.50
CA GLY A 46 20.08 -11.03 11.70
C GLY A 46 18.78 -10.78 12.45
N ARG A 47 18.11 -9.65 12.19
CA ARG A 47 16.74 -9.42 12.70
C ARG A 47 15.82 -10.43 12.01
N SER A 48 15.63 -11.58 12.66
CA SER A 48 14.59 -12.53 12.30
C SER A 48 13.25 -11.80 12.39
N LEU A 49 12.51 -11.74 11.29
CA LEU A 49 11.12 -11.30 11.26
C LEU A 49 10.38 -12.03 12.40
N LEU A 50 9.84 -11.27 13.36
CA LEU A 50 9.13 -11.80 14.51
C LEU A 50 7.92 -12.60 14.03
N VAL A 51 7.89 -13.89 14.36
CA VAL A 51 6.78 -14.80 14.07
C VAL A 51 5.49 -14.18 14.63
N ARG A 52 4.47 -13.98 13.78
CA ARG A 52 3.17 -13.51 14.28
C ARG A 52 2.52 -14.58 15.14
N HIS A 53 2.27 -14.26 16.41
CA HIS A 53 1.35 -15.02 17.25
C HIS A 53 -0.09 -14.74 16.80
N LEU A 54 -0.58 -15.54 15.86
CA LEU A 54 -2.01 -15.66 15.55
C LEU A 54 -2.71 -16.31 16.75
N SER A 55 -3.94 -15.87 17.07
CA SER A 55 -4.76 -16.42 18.16
C SER A 55 -4.83 -17.96 18.09
N PRO A 56 -4.96 -18.68 19.23
CA PRO A 56 -5.00 -20.15 19.25
C PRO A 56 -6.38 -20.64 18.79
N VAL A 57 -6.68 -20.46 17.51
CA VAL A 57 -7.73 -21.17 16.80
C VAL A 57 -7.03 -21.82 15.61
N GLU A 58 -6.64 -23.07 15.87
CA GLU A 58 -6.33 -24.12 14.91
C GLU A 58 -4.99 -24.02 14.16
N GLU A 59 -4.28 -25.15 14.12
CA GLU A 59 -3.24 -25.48 13.14
C GLU A 59 -3.86 -25.47 11.74
N GLN A 60 -4.16 -24.29 11.20
CA GLN A 60 -4.80 -24.16 9.90
C GLN A 60 -3.75 -24.22 8.79
N GLY A 61 -4.01 -25.07 7.79
CA GLY A 61 -3.13 -25.25 6.63
C GLY A 61 -2.94 -23.96 5.83
N SER A 62 -1.88 -23.93 5.00
CA SER A 62 -1.50 -22.76 4.17
C SER A 62 -2.66 -22.20 3.33
N GLU A 63 -3.63 -23.01 2.92
CA GLU A 63 -4.78 -22.60 2.11
C GLU A 63 -5.74 -21.68 2.86
N GLN A 64 -5.86 -21.83 4.18
CA GLN A 64 -6.76 -21.02 4.98
C GLN A 64 -6.18 -19.64 5.29
N LEU A 65 -4.85 -19.54 5.41
CA LEU A 65 -4.14 -18.26 5.60
C LEU A 65 -4.12 -17.42 4.31
N ALA A 66 -4.23 -18.06 3.14
CA ALA A 66 -4.35 -17.39 1.85
C ALA A 66 -5.74 -16.77 1.60
N ARG A 67 -6.73 -17.04 2.47
CA ARG A 67 -8.11 -16.55 2.29
C ARG A 67 -8.15 -15.01 2.34
N PRO A 68 -8.82 -14.36 1.37
CA PRO A 68 -8.97 -12.90 1.37
C PRO A 68 -9.87 -12.41 2.51
N VAL A 69 -9.88 -11.09 2.75
CA VAL A 69 -10.75 -10.48 3.77
C VAL A 69 -12.23 -10.70 3.43
N TYR A 70 -12.58 -10.52 2.16
CA TYR A 70 -13.92 -10.80 1.65
C TYR A 70 -13.83 -11.81 0.52
N VAL A 71 -14.81 -12.71 0.44
CA VAL A 71 -14.87 -13.72 -0.63
C VAL A 71 -15.72 -13.14 -1.75
N LYS A 72 -15.13 -13.03 -2.94
CA LYS A 72 -15.84 -12.59 -4.15
C LYS A 72 -17.03 -13.50 -4.42
N ALA A 73 -18.15 -12.91 -4.81
CA ALA A 73 -19.33 -13.67 -5.22
C ALA A 73 -19.01 -14.56 -6.45
N PRO A 74 -19.75 -15.67 -6.66
CA PRO A 74 -19.57 -16.49 -7.85
C PRO A 74 -19.71 -15.64 -9.12
N ALA A 75 -18.78 -15.83 -10.06
CA ALA A 75 -18.78 -15.10 -11.32
C ALA A 75 -20.03 -15.45 -12.15
N ASP A 76 -20.66 -14.43 -12.74
CA ASP A 76 -21.72 -14.61 -13.72
C ASP A 76 -21.12 -14.43 -15.12
N ALA A 77 -20.97 -15.54 -15.84
CA ALA A 77 -20.36 -15.54 -17.17
C ALA A 77 -21.09 -14.66 -18.19
N ASN A 78 -22.34 -14.28 -17.93
CA ASN A 78 -23.14 -13.39 -18.79
C ASN A 78 -23.10 -11.92 -18.33
N ALA A 79 -22.50 -11.63 -17.17
CA ALA A 79 -22.36 -10.26 -16.70
C ALA A 79 -21.40 -9.48 -17.61
N PRO A 80 -21.71 -8.21 -17.94
CA PRO A 80 -20.82 -7.37 -18.75
C PRO A 80 -19.46 -7.21 -18.09
N GLY A 81 -18.39 -7.53 -18.82
CA GLY A 81 -17.01 -7.35 -18.36
C GLY A 81 -16.49 -8.48 -17.47
N GLU A 82 -17.26 -9.54 -17.26
CA GLU A 82 -16.78 -10.68 -16.47
C GLU A 82 -15.49 -11.26 -17.08
N TRP A 83 -14.54 -11.61 -16.21
CA TRP A 83 -13.18 -12.01 -16.59
C TRP A 83 -12.34 -10.95 -17.32
N GLY A 84 -12.73 -9.67 -17.23
CA GLY A 84 -12.02 -8.57 -17.88
C GLY A 84 -12.25 -8.51 -19.39
N LYS A 85 -13.33 -9.13 -19.89
CA LYS A 85 -13.69 -9.05 -21.30
C LYS A 85 -14.12 -7.63 -21.67
N ALA A 86 -13.82 -7.22 -22.90
CA ALA A 86 -14.30 -5.95 -23.43
C ALA A 86 -15.82 -5.85 -23.28
N THR A 87 -16.28 -4.75 -22.69
CA THR A 87 -17.70 -4.42 -22.62
C THR A 87 -17.97 -3.30 -23.60
N ARG A 88 -18.69 -3.62 -24.68
CA ARG A 88 -19.23 -2.61 -25.60
C ARG A 88 -20.74 -2.62 -25.50
N LEU A 89 -21.32 -1.50 -25.13
CA LEU A 89 -22.77 -1.32 -25.12
C LEU A 89 -23.24 -1.09 -26.57
N ASN A 90 -23.62 -2.19 -27.25
CA ASN A 90 -24.26 -2.33 -28.59
C ASN A 90 -23.47 -1.86 -29.83
N LEU A 91 -22.94 -2.80 -30.63
CA LEU A 91 -22.55 -2.61 -32.06
C LEU A 91 -22.78 -3.89 -32.91
N SER A 92 -22.68 -3.75 -34.25
CA SER A 92 -23.40 -4.54 -35.29
C SER A 92 -22.89 -5.97 -35.57
N PRO A 93 -23.65 -6.81 -36.31
CA PRO A 93 -23.32 -8.21 -36.58
C PRO A 93 -22.02 -8.44 -37.35
N GLU A 94 -21.54 -7.46 -38.12
CA GLU A 94 -20.32 -7.58 -38.93
C GLU A 94 -19.02 -7.52 -38.11
N GLU A 95 -19.06 -6.92 -36.91
CA GLU A 95 -17.88 -6.74 -36.03
C GLU A 95 -17.63 -7.95 -35.10
N LYS A 96 -18.65 -8.79 -34.88
CA LYS A 96 -18.56 -10.04 -34.09
C LYS A 96 -17.50 -11.02 -34.58
N LYS A 97 -17.17 -10.99 -35.88
CA LYS A 97 -16.19 -11.90 -36.48
C LYS A 97 -14.73 -11.51 -36.21
N GLN A 98 -14.47 -10.25 -35.86
CA GLN A 98 -13.13 -9.80 -35.45
C GLN A 98 -12.86 -10.02 -33.94
N GLU A 99 -13.92 -10.22 -33.14
CA GLU A 99 -13.86 -10.49 -31.71
C GLU A 99 -13.45 -11.95 -31.43
N GLU A 100 -14.00 -12.92 -32.18
CA GLU A 100 -13.67 -14.36 -32.04
C GLU A 100 -12.17 -14.65 -32.33
N ASP A 101 -11.55 -13.93 -33.26
CA ASP A 101 -10.14 -14.09 -33.64
C ASP A 101 -9.13 -13.54 -32.60
N SER A 102 -9.60 -12.76 -31.61
CA SER A 102 -8.77 -12.18 -30.54
C SER A 102 -8.71 -13.06 -29.28
N VAL A 103 -9.76 -13.87 -29.04
CA VAL A 103 -9.89 -14.71 -27.85
C VAL A 103 -9.08 -16.01 -27.97
N GLU A 104 -8.85 -16.49 -29.18
CA GLU A 104 -8.12 -17.74 -29.42
C GLU A 104 -6.57 -17.59 -29.39
N ARG A 105 -6.06 -16.35 -29.35
CA ARG A 105 -4.63 -16.07 -29.59
C ARG A 105 -3.74 -15.94 -28.34
N TYR A 106 -4.31 -15.78 -27.15
CA TYR A 106 -3.55 -15.49 -25.92
C TYR A 106 -3.46 -16.65 -24.92
N ALA A 107 -3.92 -17.85 -25.29
CA ALA A 107 -3.75 -19.04 -24.48
C ALA A 107 -2.32 -19.60 -24.56
N ILE A 108 -1.32 -18.91 -23.96
CA ILE A 108 0.01 -19.50 -23.73
C ILE A 108 0.47 -19.36 -22.27
N ASN A 109 1.09 -20.47 -21.87
CA ASN A 109 1.42 -20.98 -20.55
C ASN A 109 2.66 -20.32 -19.91
N ILE A 110 2.55 -19.09 -19.40
CA ILE A 110 3.54 -18.53 -18.43
C ILE A 110 3.04 -18.64 -16.97
N PHE A 111 1.74 -18.86 -16.78
CA PHE A 111 1.08 -18.86 -15.48
C PHE A 111 1.35 -20.08 -14.58
N TYR A 112 1.87 -21.19 -15.11
CA TYR A 112 2.07 -22.41 -14.32
C TYR A 112 3.12 -22.25 -13.20
N ARG A 113 4.16 -21.42 -13.39
CA ARG A 113 5.21 -21.25 -12.36
C ARG A 113 4.77 -20.32 -11.22
N CYS A 114 4.02 -19.25 -11.51
CA CYS A 114 3.51 -18.34 -10.48
C CYS A 114 2.40 -19.00 -9.65
N ARG A 115 1.43 -19.70 -10.28
CA ARG A 115 0.36 -20.42 -9.56
C ARG A 115 0.86 -21.54 -8.66
N ALA A 116 2.01 -22.12 -8.97
CA ALA A 116 2.62 -23.18 -8.17
C ALA A 116 3.46 -22.66 -6.99
N LYS A 117 3.70 -21.35 -6.92
CA LYS A 117 4.51 -20.76 -5.84
C LYS A 117 3.73 -20.81 -4.53
N LYS A 118 4.39 -21.29 -3.48
CA LYS A 118 3.86 -21.31 -2.11
C LYS A 118 4.53 -20.23 -1.30
N PHE A 119 3.77 -19.60 -0.42
CA PHE A 119 4.24 -18.54 0.46
C PHE A 119 4.07 -18.92 1.91
N ASP A 120 5.00 -18.47 2.74
CA ASP A 120 4.89 -18.62 4.19
C ASP A 120 4.19 -17.40 4.79
N TYR A 121 2.86 -17.46 4.81
CA TYR A 121 1.98 -16.40 5.28
C TYR A 121 2.23 -15.93 6.72
N ARG A 122 2.90 -16.74 7.57
CA ARG A 122 3.20 -16.37 8.96
C ARG A 122 4.39 -15.44 9.10
N HIS A 123 5.31 -15.49 8.14
CA HIS A 123 6.54 -14.69 8.12
C HIS A 123 6.48 -13.52 7.15
N LEU A 124 5.49 -13.47 6.26
CA LEU A 124 5.28 -12.33 5.37
C LEU A 124 4.91 -11.05 6.15
N PRO A 125 5.49 -9.89 5.79
CA PRO A 125 5.13 -8.60 6.40
C PRO A 125 3.67 -8.22 6.13
N THR A 126 3.10 -7.38 6.98
CA THR A 126 1.75 -6.83 6.77
C THR A 126 1.86 -5.64 5.84
N THR A 127 0.78 -5.33 5.13
CA THR A 127 0.71 -4.12 4.32
C THR A 127 -0.44 -3.20 4.71
N SER A 128 -0.16 -1.90 4.69
CA SER A 128 -1.16 -0.85 4.60
C SER A 128 -1.27 -0.42 3.13
N VAL A 129 -2.42 -0.67 2.52
CA VAL A 129 -2.69 -0.25 1.15
C VAL A 129 -3.15 1.21 1.16
N ILE A 130 -2.48 2.08 0.42
CA ILE A 130 -2.73 3.53 0.40
C ILE A 130 -3.25 3.92 -0.98
N ILE A 131 -4.47 4.46 -1.02
CA ILE A 131 -5.16 4.89 -2.24
C ILE A 131 -5.52 6.36 -2.10
N ALA A 132 -4.79 7.23 -2.78
CA ALA A 132 -5.14 8.63 -2.90
C ALA A 132 -6.10 8.82 -4.09
N PHE A 133 -7.12 9.67 -3.92
CA PHE A 133 -8.08 9.96 -4.98
C PHE A 133 -8.51 11.42 -4.98
N TYR A 134 -8.85 11.91 -6.18
CA TYR A 134 -9.44 13.23 -6.37
C TYR A 134 -10.48 13.16 -7.49
N ASN A 135 -11.74 13.45 -7.17
CA ASN A 135 -12.85 13.47 -8.14
C ASN A 135 -13.00 12.17 -8.97
N GLU A 136 -12.57 11.03 -8.42
CA GLU A 136 -12.65 9.71 -9.05
C GLU A 136 -14.09 9.26 -9.20
N ALA A 137 -14.38 8.46 -10.24
CA ALA A 137 -15.71 7.91 -10.43
C ALA A 137 -16.05 6.90 -9.33
N TRP A 138 -17.32 6.87 -8.93
CA TRP A 138 -17.80 5.98 -7.86
C TRP A 138 -17.49 4.50 -8.13
N SER A 139 -17.75 4.03 -9.35
CA SER A 139 -17.57 2.63 -9.72
C SER A 139 -16.10 2.21 -9.74
N THR A 140 -15.20 3.03 -10.28
CA THR A 140 -13.76 2.74 -10.36
C THR A 140 -13.11 2.73 -8.98
N LEU A 141 -13.42 3.73 -8.15
CA LEU A 141 -12.94 3.79 -6.77
C LEU A 141 -13.38 2.57 -5.97
N LEU A 142 -14.68 2.26 -5.97
CA LEU A 142 -15.19 1.12 -5.22
C LEU A 142 -14.69 -0.21 -5.78
N ARG A 143 -14.55 -0.34 -7.11
CA ARG A 143 -13.99 -1.56 -7.71
C ARG A 143 -12.54 -1.77 -7.27
N THR A 144 -11.75 -0.72 -7.15
CA THR A 144 -10.40 -0.79 -6.60
C THR A 144 -10.40 -1.28 -5.15
N ILE A 145 -11.26 -0.69 -4.30
CA ILE A 145 -11.38 -1.08 -2.89
C ILE A 145 -11.78 -2.56 -2.76
N HIS A 146 -12.81 -2.98 -3.48
CA HIS A 146 -13.28 -4.37 -3.48
C HIS A 146 -12.23 -5.31 -4.02
N SER A 147 -11.56 -4.94 -5.11
CA SER A 147 -10.52 -5.76 -5.70
C SER A 147 -9.39 -6.02 -4.71
N VAL A 148 -8.95 -5.02 -3.93
CA VAL A 148 -7.96 -5.21 -2.86
C VAL A 148 -8.52 -6.13 -1.76
N LEU A 149 -9.73 -5.86 -1.26
CA LEU A 149 -10.37 -6.64 -0.19
C LEU A 149 -10.58 -8.12 -0.56
N GLU A 150 -10.87 -8.40 -1.82
CA GLU A 150 -11.22 -9.72 -2.35
C GLU A 150 -10.02 -10.50 -2.88
N SER A 151 -8.90 -9.84 -3.18
CA SER A 151 -7.68 -10.48 -3.71
C SER A 151 -6.52 -10.54 -2.72
N THR A 152 -6.61 -9.85 -1.57
CA THR A 152 -5.53 -9.76 -0.59
C THR A 152 -5.80 -10.67 0.61
N PRO A 153 -4.91 -11.63 0.94
CA PRO A 153 -5.04 -12.50 2.10
C PRO A 153 -5.25 -11.71 3.41
N ALA A 154 -6.22 -12.14 4.21
CA ALA A 154 -6.63 -11.43 5.42
C ALA A 154 -5.53 -11.37 6.49
N VAL A 155 -4.55 -12.26 6.47
CA VAL A 155 -3.42 -12.21 7.41
C VAL A 155 -2.35 -11.18 7.02
N LEU A 156 -2.38 -10.68 5.79
CA LEU A 156 -1.42 -9.73 5.23
C LEU A 156 -1.99 -8.31 5.16
N LEU A 157 -3.29 -8.16 4.87
CA LEU A 157 -3.91 -6.84 4.76
C LEU A 157 -4.17 -6.21 6.14
N LYS A 158 -3.33 -5.27 6.57
CA LYS A 158 -3.55 -4.56 7.84
C LYS A 158 -4.73 -3.60 7.72
N GLU A 159 -4.72 -2.76 6.69
CA GLU A 159 -5.69 -1.70 6.44
C GLU A 159 -5.60 -1.20 4.99
N ILE A 160 -6.71 -0.66 4.51
CA ILE A 160 -6.80 0.18 3.31
C ILE A 160 -7.04 1.61 3.79
N ILE A 161 -6.15 2.52 3.44
CA ILE A 161 -6.25 3.94 3.76
C ILE A 161 -6.59 4.69 2.48
N LEU A 162 -7.81 5.22 2.43
CA LEU A 162 -8.30 6.09 1.38
C LEU A 162 -8.00 7.54 1.76
N ILE A 163 -7.39 8.29 0.85
CA ILE A 163 -7.07 9.70 1.04
C ILE A 163 -7.83 10.50 -0.01
N ASP A 164 -8.90 11.16 0.44
CA ASP A 164 -9.62 12.14 -0.36
C ASP A 164 -8.80 13.43 -0.40
N ASP A 165 -8.20 13.70 -1.56
CA ASP A 165 -7.42 14.92 -1.82
C ASP A 165 -8.33 16.09 -2.20
N PHE A 166 -9.30 16.41 -1.34
CA PHE A 166 -10.22 17.53 -1.47
C PHE A 166 -11.16 17.45 -2.68
N SER A 167 -11.81 16.30 -2.87
CA SER A 167 -12.79 16.09 -3.94
C SER A 167 -14.05 16.95 -3.77
N ASP A 168 -14.61 17.43 -4.88
CA ASP A 168 -15.83 18.24 -4.92
C ASP A 168 -17.11 17.43 -5.25
N ARG A 169 -16.95 16.16 -5.64
CA ARG A 169 -18.07 15.30 -6.01
C ARG A 169 -18.90 14.93 -4.78
N VAL A 170 -20.19 15.25 -4.80
CA VAL A 170 -21.12 15.01 -3.68
C VAL A 170 -21.14 13.54 -3.24
N TYR A 171 -21.06 12.59 -4.19
CA TYR A 171 -21.06 11.16 -3.88
C TYR A 171 -19.78 10.69 -3.16
N LEU A 172 -18.67 11.44 -3.22
CA LEU A 172 -17.43 11.13 -2.49
C LEU A 172 -17.45 11.64 -1.04
N GLN A 173 -18.50 12.35 -0.63
CA GLN A 173 -18.67 12.90 0.72
C GLN A 173 -19.36 11.87 1.62
N SER A 174 -20.51 12.21 2.21
CA SER A 174 -21.22 11.36 3.17
C SER A 174 -21.63 10.00 2.61
N GLN A 175 -21.93 9.92 1.30
CA GLN A 175 -22.30 8.65 0.65
C GLN A 175 -21.14 7.65 0.68
N LEU A 176 -19.90 8.11 0.41
CA LEU A 176 -18.72 7.26 0.49
C LEU A 176 -18.47 6.79 1.93
N GLU A 177 -18.53 7.71 2.90
CA GLU A 177 -18.37 7.38 4.34
C GLU A 177 -19.35 6.31 4.80
N GLN A 178 -20.63 6.48 4.46
CA GLN A 178 -21.67 5.52 4.79
C GLN A 178 -21.41 4.17 4.12
N TYR A 179 -21.01 4.17 2.84
CA TYR A 179 -20.71 2.94 2.13
C TYR A 179 -19.54 2.17 2.78
N ILE A 180 -18.40 2.83 2.98
CA ILE A 180 -17.18 2.20 3.52
C ILE A 180 -17.31 1.78 4.98
N SER A 181 -18.22 2.40 5.75
CA SER A 181 -18.47 2.02 7.16
C SER A 181 -18.89 0.56 7.36
N ASN A 182 -19.37 -0.11 6.30
CA ASN A 182 -19.74 -1.52 6.33
C ASN A 182 -18.56 -2.46 6.06
N TRP A 183 -17.40 -1.93 5.68
CA TRP A 183 -16.23 -2.71 5.25
C TRP A 183 -15.12 -2.58 6.29
N GLU A 184 -14.74 -3.71 6.86
CA GLU A 184 -13.65 -3.77 7.83
C GLU A 184 -12.33 -3.36 7.19
N ARG A 185 -11.45 -2.78 7.99
CA ARG A 185 -10.08 -2.38 7.61
C ARG A 185 -10.01 -1.28 6.56
N VAL A 186 -11.13 -0.70 6.14
CA VAL A 186 -11.15 0.49 5.27
C VAL A 186 -11.23 1.75 6.14
N ARG A 187 -10.29 2.67 5.94
CA ARG A 187 -10.23 3.96 6.63
C ARG A 187 -10.24 5.07 5.60
N LEU A 188 -10.99 6.14 5.86
CA LEU A 188 -11.01 7.33 5.02
C LEU A 188 -10.40 8.51 5.78
N ILE A 189 -9.51 9.22 5.10
CA ILE A 189 -8.87 10.45 5.55
C ILE A 189 -9.16 11.51 4.50
N ARG A 190 -9.56 12.70 4.93
CA ARG A 190 -9.83 13.83 4.03
C ARG A 190 -8.81 14.93 4.27
N THR A 191 -8.28 15.48 3.19
CA THR A 191 -7.47 16.70 3.27
C THR A 191 -8.38 17.93 3.41
N ASN A 192 -7.84 19.01 3.98
CA ASN A 192 -8.58 20.27 4.18
C ASN A 192 -8.39 21.26 3.01
N LYS A 193 -7.51 20.94 2.07
CA LYS A 193 -7.22 21.67 0.84
C LYS A 193 -6.68 20.69 -0.20
N ARG A 194 -6.60 21.11 -1.46
CA ARG A 194 -5.97 20.31 -2.50
C ARG A 194 -4.45 20.23 -2.25
N GLU A 195 -3.97 19.05 -1.91
CA GLU A 195 -2.57 18.79 -1.59
C GLU A 195 -1.80 18.27 -2.81
N GLY A 196 -2.42 17.47 -3.68
CA GLY A 196 -1.76 16.78 -4.78
C GLY A 196 -1.32 15.35 -4.41
N LEU A 197 -1.04 14.53 -5.42
CA LEU A 197 -0.84 13.08 -5.27
C LEU A 197 0.24 12.74 -4.24
N VAL A 198 1.40 13.39 -4.35
CA VAL A 198 2.56 13.14 -3.47
C VAL A 198 2.20 13.37 -2.01
N ARG A 199 1.68 14.56 -1.70
CA ARG A 199 1.33 14.93 -0.32
C ARG A 199 0.17 14.10 0.22
N ALA A 200 -0.82 13.78 -0.61
CA ALA A 200 -1.91 12.87 -0.24
C ALA A 200 -1.40 11.47 0.14
N ARG A 201 -0.46 10.90 -0.64
CA ARG A 201 0.20 9.62 -0.33
C ARG A 201 1.00 9.68 0.97
N LEU A 202 1.73 10.78 1.20
CA LEU A 202 2.50 10.97 2.44
C LEU A 202 1.62 11.10 3.69
N ILE A 203 0.46 11.76 3.57
CA ILE A 203 -0.56 11.76 4.62
C ILE A 203 -0.98 10.31 4.90
N GLY A 204 -1.32 9.54 3.87
CA GLY A 204 -1.64 8.12 4.01
C GLY A 204 -0.54 7.31 4.71
N ALA A 205 0.72 7.50 4.30
CA ALA A 205 1.89 6.83 4.87
C ALA A 205 2.10 7.16 6.35
N THR A 206 1.80 8.39 6.75
CA THR A 206 1.89 8.83 8.15
C THR A 206 0.92 8.09 9.06
N TYR A 207 -0.30 7.79 8.57
CA TYR A 207 -1.33 7.09 9.33
C TYR A 207 -1.27 5.56 9.22
N ALA A 208 -0.46 5.04 8.29
CA ALA A 208 -0.28 3.60 8.07
C ALA A 208 0.41 2.91 9.24
N THR A 209 -0.07 1.71 9.59
CA THR A 209 0.48 0.90 10.70
C THR A 209 0.99 -0.47 10.26
N GLY A 210 0.90 -0.80 8.98
CA GLY A 210 1.50 -2.00 8.39
C GLY A 210 3.03 -1.89 8.28
N ASP A 211 3.68 -3.04 8.21
CA ASP A 211 5.14 -3.15 8.04
C ASP A 211 5.58 -2.60 6.67
N VAL A 212 4.74 -2.81 5.65
CA VAL A 212 4.92 -2.38 4.26
C VAL A 212 3.85 -1.37 3.89
N LEU A 213 4.23 -0.36 3.11
CA LEU A 213 3.31 0.55 2.43
C LEU A 213 3.12 0.03 1.00
N THR A 214 1.88 -0.15 0.58
CA THR A 214 1.55 -0.49 -0.82
C THR A 214 0.69 0.61 -1.41
N PHE A 215 1.24 1.38 -2.34
CA PHE A 215 0.53 2.44 -3.03
C PHE A 215 -0.19 1.89 -4.24
N LEU A 216 -1.45 2.27 -4.41
CA LEU A 216 -2.25 2.00 -5.60
C LEU A 216 -2.99 3.28 -6.01
N ASP A 217 -3.27 3.40 -7.30
CA ASP A 217 -4.19 4.43 -7.80
C ASP A 217 -5.65 3.98 -7.60
N CYS A 218 -6.59 4.92 -7.69
CA CYS A 218 -8.00 4.72 -7.37
C CYS A 218 -8.85 4.11 -8.50
N HIS A 219 -8.20 3.55 -9.52
CA HIS A 219 -8.81 2.92 -10.69
C HIS A 219 -7.99 1.70 -11.12
N CYS A 220 -7.73 0.80 -10.17
CA CYS A 220 -6.96 -0.43 -10.39
C CYS A 220 -7.80 -1.67 -10.10
N GLU A 221 -7.45 -2.79 -10.75
CA GLU A 221 -8.00 -4.12 -10.45
C GLU A 221 -6.84 -5.08 -10.20
N CYS A 222 -6.81 -5.67 -9.02
CA CYS A 222 -5.80 -6.57 -8.54
C CYS A 222 -6.06 -8.00 -9.01
N VAL A 223 -5.06 -8.62 -9.63
CA VAL A 223 -5.10 -10.03 -10.02
C VAL A 223 -4.89 -10.95 -8.81
N PRO A 224 -5.40 -12.21 -8.83
CA PRO A 224 -5.13 -13.15 -7.76
C PRO A 224 -3.63 -13.38 -7.54
N GLY A 225 -3.17 -13.32 -6.28
CA GLY A 225 -1.76 -13.53 -5.92
C GLY A 225 -0.84 -12.33 -6.21
N TRP A 226 -1.39 -11.13 -6.39
CA TRP A 226 -0.62 -9.93 -6.72
C TRP A 226 0.32 -9.46 -5.59
N ILE A 227 -0.05 -9.70 -4.34
CA ILE A 227 0.58 -9.04 -3.17
C ILE A 227 1.68 -9.89 -2.53
N GLU A 228 1.51 -11.22 -2.47
CA GLU A 228 2.47 -12.11 -1.82
C GLU A 228 3.89 -12.01 -2.43
N PRO A 229 4.08 -11.95 -3.76
CA PRO A 229 5.40 -11.76 -4.34
C PRO A 229 6.06 -10.44 -3.94
N LEU A 230 5.27 -9.37 -3.78
CA LEU A 230 5.77 -8.05 -3.37
C LEU A 230 6.26 -8.10 -1.92
N LEU A 231 5.44 -8.66 -1.03
CA LEU A 231 5.73 -8.75 0.39
C LEU A 231 6.85 -9.73 0.71
N GLU A 232 6.92 -10.86 0.01
CA GLU A 232 8.02 -11.82 0.13
C GLU A 232 9.34 -11.16 -0.22
N ARG A 233 9.39 -10.43 -1.34
CA ARG A 233 10.62 -9.79 -1.80
C ARG A 233 11.10 -8.70 -0.84
N ILE A 234 10.19 -7.94 -0.24
CA ILE A 234 10.53 -6.95 0.80
C ILE A 234 10.94 -7.64 2.10
N GLY A 235 10.30 -8.75 2.46
CA GLY A 235 10.68 -9.57 3.61
C GLY A 235 12.09 -10.17 3.49
N GLU A 236 12.52 -10.54 2.27
CA GLU A 236 13.88 -10.98 1.98
C GLU A 236 14.90 -9.84 2.05
N ASN A 237 14.54 -8.65 1.54
CA ASN A 237 15.40 -7.48 1.55
C ASN A 237 14.60 -6.19 1.70
N GLU A 238 14.61 -5.65 2.91
CA GLU A 238 13.84 -4.48 3.33
C GLU A 238 14.16 -3.21 2.52
N THR A 239 15.36 -3.12 1.96
CA THR A 239 15.81 -1.98 1.14
C THR A 239 15.33 -2.05 -0.32
N THR A 240 14.45 -2.99 -0.65
CA THR A 240 13.94 -3.17 -2.02
C THR A 240 12.58 -2.49 -2.16
N ILE A 241 12.43 -1.63 -3.17
CA ILE A 241 11.11 -1.21 -3.65
C ILE A 241 10.68 -2.16 -4.76
N VAL A 242 9.45 -2.68 -4.66
CA VAL A 242 8.93 -3.69 -5.60
C VAL A 242 7.67 -3.16 -6.26
N CYS A 243 7.64 -3.18 -7.59
CA CYS A 243 6.48 -2.77 -8.37
C CYS A 243 5.79 -4.01 -8.96
N PRO A 244 4.46 -4.06 -9.01
CA PRO A 244 3.77 -5.05 -9.84
C PRO A 244 4.04 -4.76 -11.32
N VAL A 245 3.83 -5.77 -12.17
CA VAL A 245 3.60 -5.51 -13.60
C VAL A 245 2.28 -4.77 -13.72
N ILE A 246 2.28 -3.65 -14.44
CA ILE A 246 1.10 -2.81 -14.62
C ILE A 246 0.45 -3.20 -15.94
N ASP A 247 -0.63 -3.96 -15.84
CA ASP A 247 -1.48 -4.33 -16.97
C ASP A 247 -2.43 -3.19 -17.33
N THR A 248 -2.79 -3.09 -18.61
CA THR A 248 -3.66 -2.03 -19.10
C THR A 248 -5.11 -2.45 -18.95
N ILE A 249 -5.94 -1.63 -18.33
CA ILE A 249 -7.39 -1.69 -18.45
C ILE A 249 -7.81 -0.65 -19.48
N ASP A 250 -8.45 -1.07 -20.56
CA ASP A 250 -8.90 -0.16 -21.60
C ASP A 250 -9.92 0.84 -21.03
N TRP A 251 -9.63 2.13 -21.14
CA TRP A 251 -10.47 3.18 -20.55
C TRP A 251 -11.86 3.28 -21.20
N ASN A 252 -12.03 2.76 -22.41
CA ASN A 252 -13.28 2.84 -23.16
C ASN A 252 -14.15 1.57 -23.00
N THR A 253 -13.53 0.40 -23.06
CA THR A 253 -14.21 -0.91 -23.04
C THR A 253 -14.07 -1.66 -21.71
N PHE A 254 -13.19 -1.20 -20.81
CA PHE A 254 -12.81 -1.90 -19.58
C PHE A 254 -12.24 -3.31 -19.83
N GLU A 255 -11.73 -3.59 -21.04
CA GLU A 255 -11.00 -4.82 -21.32
C GLU A 255 -9.67 -4.86 -20.53
N PHE A 256 -9.39 -5.99 -19.88
CA PHE A 256 -8.16 -6.20 -19.12
C PHE A 256 -7.09 -6.85 -19.99
N TYR A 257 -6.06 -6.10 -20.37
CA TYR A 257 -4.92 -6.59 -21.14
C TYR A 257 -3.83 -7.11 -20.22
N MET A 258 -3.93 -8.40 -19.88
CA MET A 258 -2.91 -9.10 -19.11
C MET A 258 -1.63 -9.30 -19.94
N GLN A 259 -0.49 -8.80 -19.47
CA GLN A 259 0.80 -9.10 -20.06
C GLN A 259 1.16 -10.56 -19.78
N THR A 260 1.19 -11.37 -20.84
CA THR A 260 1.55 -12.80 -20.76
C THR A 260 3.01 -13.07 -21.09
N ASP A 261 3.70 -12.11 -21.71
CA ASP A 261 5.12 -12.18 -22.10
C ASP A 261 6.05 -11.54 -21.04
N GLU A 262 7.35 -11.47 -21.33
CA GLU A 262 8.31 -10.75 -20.50
C GLU A 262 7.87 -9.27 -20.34
N PRO A 263 7.64 -8.78 -19.11
CA PRO A 263 7.05 -7.47 -18.90
C PRO A 263 8.02 -6.37 -19.31
N MET A 264 7.47 -5.21 -19.67
CA MET A 264 8.27 -4.01 -19.88
C MET A 264 8.79 -3.47 -18.54
N ILE A 265 9.96 -2.84 -18.54
CA ILE A 265 10.54 -2.15 -17.39
C ILE A 265 10.57 -0.64 -17.61
N GLY A 266 10.68 0.10 -16.52
CA GLY A 266 10.67 1.55 -16.50
C GLY A 266 12.04 2.17 -16.76
N GLY A 267 12.09 3.15 -17.65
CA GLY A 267 13.23 4.03 -17.89
C GLY A 267 12.79 5.48 -17.99
N PHE A 268 13.64 6.32 -18.57
CA PHE A 268 13.33 7.73 -18.83
C PHE A 268 14.09 8.23 -20.06
N ASP A 269 13.57 9.27 -20.70
CA ASP A 269 14.29 10.00 -21.76
C ASP A 269 14.95 11.28 -21.24
N TRP A 270 15.75 11.95 -22.07
CA TRP A 270 16.44 13.20 -21.70
C TRP A 270 15.49 14.39 -21.46
N ARG A 271 14.19 14.22 -21.69
CA ARG A 271 13.16 15.19 -21.30
C ARG A 271 12.64 14.94 -19.88
N LEU A 272 13.22 13.96 -19.18
CA LEU A 272 12.80 13.47 -17.87
C LEU A 272 11.33 13.01 -17.88
N THR A 273 10.94 12.31 -18.95
CA THR A 273 9.65 11.63 -19.02
C THR A 273 9.86 10.13 -18.84
N PHE A 274 8.96 9.49 -18.08
CA PHE A 274 8.97 8.05 -17.91
C PHE A 274 8.71 7.33 -19.24
N GLN A 275 9.45 6.25 -19.51
CA GLN A 275 9.32 5.46 -20.73
C GLN A 275 9.36 3.96 -20.42
N TRP A 276 8.52 3.19 -21.08
CA TRP A 276 8.59 1.72 -21.05
C TRP A 276 9.63 1.22 -22.04
N HIS A 277 10.46 0.25 -21.62
CA HIS A 277 11.39 -0.43 -22.51
C HIS A 277 11.49 -1.92 -22.17
N SER A 278 11.88 -2.73 -23.16
CA SER A 278 12.07 -4.17 -22.98
C SER A 278 13.30 -4.44 -22.10
N LEU A 279 13.30 -5.56 -21.36
CA LEU A 279 14.47 -5.95 -20.57
C LEU A 279 15.69 -6.20 -21.47
N PRO A 280 16.83 -5.55 -21.20
CA PRO A 280 18.09 -5.93 -21.81
C PRO A 280 18.46 -7.37 -21.45
N GLU A 281 19.08 -8.12 -22.37
CA GLU A 281 19.43 -9.53 -22.14
C GLU A 281 20.31 -9.74 -20.90
N VAL A 282 21.16 -8.76 -20.59
CA VAL A 282 22.08 -8.76 -19.44
C VAL A 282 21.32 -8.76 -18.10
N ASP A 283 20.14 -8.14 -18.05
CA ASP A 283 19.36 -7.93 -16.83
C ASP A 283 18.18 -8.90 -16.66
N ARG A 284 17.92 -9.78 -17.64
CA ARG A 284 16.84 -10.79 -17.59
C ARG A 284 16.84 -11.63 -16.32
N LYS A 285 18.02 -11.91 -15.74
CA LYS A 285 18.15 -12.67 -14.49
C LYS A 285 17.86 -11.84 -13.23
N LYS A 286 18.11 -10.53 -13.27
CA LYS A 286 17.99 -9.64 -12.10
C LYS A 286 16.66 -8.90 -12.05
N ARG A 287 15.97 -8.76 -13.20
CA ARG A 287 14.68 -8.05 -13.34
C ARG A 287 14.66 -6.71 -12.59
N LYS A 288 15.76 -5.97 -12.66
CA LYS A 288 15.87 -4.64 -12.07
C LYS A 288 15.34 -3.61 -13.06
N SER A 289 14.47 -2.73 -12.58
CA SER A 289 13.94 -1.61 -13.36
C SER A 289 14.72 -0.35 -13.01
N PRO A 290 15.30 0.36 -14.00
CA PRO A 290 15.97 1.65 -13.76
C PRO A 290 15.08 2.70 -13.12
N THR A 291 13.81 2.76 -13.50
CA THR A 291 12.81 3.65 -12.91
C THR A 291 11.48 2.94 -12.66
N MET A 292 10.61 3.57 -11.88
CA MET A 292 9.23 3.11 -11.65
C MET A 292 8.23 4.04 -12.36
N ALA A 293 7.08 3.47 -12.76
CA ALA A 293 5.95 4.27 -13.24
C ALA A 293 5.42 5.21 -12.14
N GLY A 294 5.53 4.80 -10.87
CA GLY A 294 5.27 5.61 -9.68
C GLY A 294 3.85 5.51 -9.13
N GLY A 295 2.89 5.02 -9.92
CA GLY A 295 1.51 4.78 -9.50
C GLY A 295 1.37 3.67 -8.46
N LEU A 296 2.00 2.53 -8.75
CA LEU A 296 1.80 1.28 -8.03
C LEU A 296 3.15 0.71 -7.58
N PHE A 297 3.37 0.59 -6.26
CA PHE A 297 4.56 -0.04 -5.69
C PHE A 297 4.38 -0.40 -4.22
N ALA A 298 5.23 -1.29 -3.72
CA ALA A 298 5.34 -1.66 -2.32
C ALA A 298 6.75 -1.37 -1.78
N VAL A 299 6.83 -0.87 -0.54
CA VAL A 299 8.10 -0.52 0.13
C VAL A 299 7.96 -0.73 1.65
N SER A 300 9.03 -1.17 2.33
CA SER A 300 9.04 -1.16 3.80
C SER A 300 8.76 0.25 4.31
N LYS A 301 7.86 0.38 5.29
CA LYS A 301 7.55 1.68 5.89
C LYS A 301 8.81 2.33 6.49
N ALA A 302 9.61 1.55 7.22
CA ALA A 302 10.84 2.05 7.83
C ALA A 302 11.88 2.46 6.78
N TYR A 303 11.98 1.72 5.68
CA TYR A 303 12.88 2.09 4.58
C TYR A 303 12.40 3.33 3.83
N PHE A 304 11.09 3.46 3.61
CA PHE A 304 10.51 4.65 2.99
C PHE A 304 10.76 5.91 3.82
N GLU A 305 10.62 5.82 5.14
CA GLU A 305 10.99 6.90 6.07
C GLU A 305 12.50 7.18 6.05
N TYR A 306 13.34 6.15 6.05
CA TYR A 306 14.80 6.28 5.96
C TYR A 306 15.27 7.01 4.70
N LEU A 307 14.67 6.72 3.55
CA LEU A 307 14.97 7.40 2.29
C LEU A 307 14.55 8.89 2.31
N GLY A 308 13.74 9.31 3.27
CA GLY A 308 13.15 10.64 3.31
C GLY A 308 11.83 10.73 2.55
N THR A 309 11.10 9.63 2.41
CA THR A 309 9.76 9.55 1.78
C THR A 309 9.70 10.16 0.36
N TYR A 310 8.92 11.22 0.12
CA TYR A 310 8.95 12.01 -1.12
C TYR A 310 9.39 13.45 -0.84
N ASP A 311 9.89 14.14 -1.86
CA ASP A 311 10.11 15.58 -1.80
C ASP A 311 8.78 16.34 -1.67
N MET A 312 8.57 16.97 -0.52
CA MET A 312 7.38 17.79 -0.20
C MET A 312 7.25 19.06 -1.06
N GLY A 313 8.32 19.46 -1.75
CA GLY A 313 8.34 20.57 -2.70
C GLY A 313 7.66 20.25 -4.03
N MET A 314 7.38 18.97 -4.33
CA MET A 314 6.64 18.59 -5.52
C MET A 314 5.17 18.95 -5.40
N GLU A 315 4.61 19.52 -6.47
CA GLU A 315 3.23 20.00 -6.50
C GLU A 315 2.40 19.20 -7.50
N VAL A 316 1.18 18.83 -7.08
CA VAL A 316 0.15 18.18 -7.89
C VAL A 316 0.53 16.78 -8.40
N TRP A 317 1.36 16.68 -9.45
CA TRP A 317 1.73 15.43 -10.11
C TRP A 317 2.94 15.62 -11.04
N GLY A 318 3.81 14.61 -11.12
CA GLY A 318 4.86 14.49 -12.12
C GLY A 318 6.27 14.62 -11.55
N GLY A 319 7.15 13.71 -11.95
CA GLY A 319 8.57 13.70 -11.61
C GLY A 319 8.90 12.99 -10.29
N GLU A 320 7.92 12.76 -9.41
CA GLU A 320 8.12 12.07 -8.13
C GLU A 320 8.59 10.63 -8.32
N ASN A 321 8.12 9.99 -9.38
CA ASN A 321 8.47 8.63 -9.73
C ASN A 321 9.95 8.53 -10.16
N LEU A 322 10.45 9.51 -10.92
CA LEU A 322 11.84 9.57 -11.34
C LEU A 322 12.76 9.97 -10.18
N GLU A 323 12.38 10.96 -9.39
CA GLU A 323 13.16 11.39 -8.22
C GLU A 323 13.35 10.24 -7.23
N LEU A 324 12.27 9.54 -6.87
CA LEU A 324 12.37 8.38 -5.98
C LEU A 324 13.20 7.26 -6.62
N SER A 325 13.06 7.03 -7.93
CA SER A 325 13.85 6.02 -8.64
C SER A 325 15.36 6.31 -8.59
N PHE A 326 15.77 7.58 -8.71
CA PHE A 326 17.18 7.96 -8.65
C PHE A 326 17.75 7.94 -7.24
N ARG A 327 16.91 8.15 -6.23
CA ARG A 327 17.29 8.18 -4.82
C ARG A 327 17.49 6.78 -4.23
N VAL A 328 16.75 5.79 -4.71
CA VAL A 328 16.81 4.37 -4.28
C VAL A 328 18.06 3.68 -4.80
#